data_AF-A0A955JN02-F1
#
_entry.id   AF-A0A955JN02-F1
#
_cell.length_a   1.000
_cell.length_b   1.000
_cell.length_c   1.000
_cell.angle_alpha   90.00
_cell.angle_beta   90.00
_cell.angle_gamma   90.00
#
_symmetry.space_group_name_H-M   'P 1'
#
loop_
_entity.id
_entity.type
_entity.pdbx_description
1 polymer ?
#
loop_
_entity_poly.entity_id
_entity_poly.type
_entity_poly.pdbx_seq_one_letter_code
_entity_poly.pdbx_strand_id
1 'polypeptide(L)'
;LNTAITLYRQPAIPDILWLIIVSLILALTKETFLPVTLLVYVLVVAGWLKEYSIKKLYRKIINDLTLSWQYARFKLILVLTIILLIVSFGLFAERYAQNYIRYKRTTPACNKVHAEDECMQHGIYRRNTGQRKEYLALLNDGGRPSMNFLEFTRVWLRAVYDRTYSYRGMNTINLSLSVRVITVLCGIIVLIYAVRGLLVNKINLLQKALLIITISYVILVFMYNYNIYRYYGYPFAIQGRYLLPVLPFAYYFVVLGLVNNYHKITKANKKTMIVLLLIFLVTVVTLISPMALYAREGYRLNKQVINHSANSFVA
;
A
#
# COMPACT_ATOMS: atom_id res chain seq x y z
N LEU A 1 -5.89 23.68 10.60
CA LEU A 1 -5.05 22.47 10.48
C LEU A 1 -3.66 22.71 11.12
N ASN A 2 -3.62 23.24 12.35
CA ASN A 2 -2.37 23.55 13.08
C ASN A 2 -1.85 22.39 13.95
N THR A 3 -2.52 21.24 13.94
CA THR A 3 -1.94 19.97 14.36
C THR A 3 -1.01 19.45 13.24
N ALA A 4 0.04 20.22 12.95
CA ALA A 4 1.15 19.73 12.18
C ALA A 4 1.76 18.59 12.98
N ILE A 5 1.51 17.35 12.57
CA ILE A 5 2.31 16.19 12.96
C ILE A 5 3.71 16.50 12.47
N THR A 6 4.50 17.17 13.28
CA THR A 6 5.88 17.45 12.96
C THR A 6 6.63 16.15 13.15
N LEU A 7 6.94 15.46 12.04
CA LEU A 7 7.80 14.27 12.04
C LEU A 7 9.11 14.50 12.82
N TYR A 8 9.54 15.76 12.85
CA TYR A 8 10.77 16.24 13.47
C TYR A 8 10.53 16.99 14.79
N ARG A 9 9.34 16.84 15.42
CA ARG A 9 9.18 17.27 16.80
C ARG A 9 10.26 16.57 17.63
N GLN A 10 10.77 17.25 18.65
CA GLN A 10 11.63 16.58 19.62
C GLN A 10 10.94 15.30 20.10
N PRO A 11 11.61 14.14 20.00
CA PRO A 11 11.01 12.88 20.40
C PRO A 11 10.59 12.93 21.87
N ALA A 12 9.43 12.37 22.16
CA ALA A 12 9.06 11.94 23.50
C ALA A 12 9.17 10.42 23.58
N ILE A 13 9.61 9.90 24.73
CA ILE A 13 9.78 8.44 24.93
C ILE A 13 8.50 7.64 24.58
N PRO A 14 7.30 8.03 25.05
CA PRO A 14 6.09 7.27 24.75
C PRO A 14 5.84 7.15 23.25
N ASP A 15 6.07 8.22 22.47
CA ASP A 15 5.86 8.22 21.02
C ASP A 15 6.82 7.26 20.31
N ILE A 16 8.08 7.19 20.76
CA ILE A 16 9.07 6.24 20.23
C ILE A 16 8.64 4.80 20.54
N LEU A 17 8.28 4.52 21.81
CA LEU A 17 7.86 3.18 22.22
C LEU A 17 6.63 2.73 21.44
N TRP A 18 5.63 3.59 21.30
CA TRP A 18 4.43 3.30 20.50
C TRP A 18 4.76 3.10 19.03
N LEU A 19 5.64 3.91 18.43
CA LEU A 19 6.08 3.71 17.06
C LEU A 19 6.72 2.32 16.88
N ILE A 20 7.56 1.88 17.81
CA ILE A 20 8.19 0.54 17.80
C ILE A 20 7.15 -0.56 17.96
N ILE A 21 6.28 -0.47 18.97
CA ILE A 21 5.22 -1.45 19.22
C ILE A 21 4.32 -1.61 18.00
N VAL A 22 3.78 -0.51 17.48
CA VAL A 22 2.88 -0.53 16.31
C VAL A 22 3.61 -1.08 15.10
N SER A 23 4.88 -0.72 14.90
CA SER A 23 5.71 -1.26 13.81
C SER A 23 5.90 -2.77 13.90
N LEU A 24 6.18 -3.31 15.09
CA LEU A 24 6.36 -4.74 15.32
C LEU A 24 5.04 -5.50 15.11
N ILE A 25 3.94 -4.98 15.63
CA ILE A 25 2.60 -5.55 15.45
C ILE A 25 2.20 -5.54 13.97
N LEU A 26 2.42 -4.43 13.26
CA LEU A 26 2.16 -4.36 11.82
C LEU A 26 3.00 -5.39 11.06
N ALA A 27 4.31 -5.48 11.36
CA ALA A 27 5.17 -6.49 10.77
C ALA A 27 4.65 -7.91 11.00
N LEU A 28 4.19 -8.23 12.22
CA LEU A 28 3.56 -9.52 12.57
C LEU A 28 2.30 -9.82 11.75
N THR A 29 1.48 -8.81 11.46
CA THR A 29 0.29 -9.03 10.60
C THR A 29 0.68 -9.29 9.15
N LYS A 30 1.72 -8.62 8.64
CA LYS A 30 2.17 -8.76 7.27
C LYS A 30 3.61 -8.33 7.09
N GLU A 31 4.44 -9.24 6.59
CA GLU A 31 5.87 -9.00 6.35
C GLU A 31 6.13 -7.78 5.43
N THR A 32 5.19 -7.43 4.55
CA THR A 32 5.30 -6.28 3.65
C THR A 32 5.44 -4.92 4.38
N PHE A 33 5.14 -4.86 5.68
CA PHE A 33 5.37 -3.65 6.48
C PHE A 33 6.83 -3.42 6.84
N LEU A 34 7.67 -4.46 6.92
CA LEU A 34 9.09 -4.35 7.29
C LEU A 34 9.87 -3.29 6.49
N PRO A 35 9.88 -3.32 5.14
CA PRO A 35 10.64 -2.34 4.38
C PRO A 35 10.11 -0.90 4.53
N VAL A 36 8.80 -0.74 4.73
CA VAL A 36 8.17 0.58 4.96
C VAL A 36 8.58 1.13 6.31
N THR A 37 8.43 0.31 7.34
CA THR A 37 8.82 0.62 8.70
C THR A 37 10.30 1.01 8.76
N LEU A 38 11.18 0.25 8.11
CA LEU A 38 12.60 0.58 8.01
C LEU A 38 12.83 1.95 7.37
N LEU A 39 12.18 2.24 6.24
CA LEU A 39 12.29 3.53 5.56
C LEU A 39 11.79 4.69 6.45
N VAL A 40 10.68 4.49 7.17
CA VAL A 40 10.17 5.47 8.14
C VAL A 40 11.20 5.73 9.24
N TYR A 41 11.79 4.69 9.83
CA TYR A 41 12.85 4.85 10.85
C TYR A 41 14.06 5.61 10.30
N VAL A 42 14.53 5.27 9.10
CA VAL A 42 15.66 5.95 8.46
C VAL A 42 15.36 7.44 8.28
N LEU A 43 14.16 7.80 7.80
CA LEU A 43 13.77 9.20 7.58
C LEU A 43 13.57 9.98 8.88
N VAL A 44 13.01 9.35 9.92
CA VAL A 44 12.84 9.94 11.25
C VAL A 44 14.20 10.19 11.89
N VAL A 45 15.08 9.18 11.90
CA VAL A 45 16.44 9.29 12.46
C VAL A 45 17.26 10.33 11.70
N ALA A 46 17.26 10.29 10.36
CA ALA A 46 17.96 11.29 9.54
C ALA A 46 17.47 12.72 9.83
N GLY A 47 16.17 12.89 10.04
CA GLY A 47 15.57 14.15 10.45
C GLY A 47 16.03 14.62 11.82
N TRP A 48 16.02 13.74 12.82
CA TRP A 48 16.49 14.08 14.17
C TRP A 48 17.97 14.38 14.21
N LEU A 49 18.79 13.63 13.47
CA LEU A 49 20.24 13.89 13.38
C LEU A 49 20.55 15.22 12.70
N LYS A 50 19.68 15.68 11.81
CA LYS A 50 19.80 17.00 11.17
C LYS A 50 19.44 18.14 12.12
N GLU A 51 18.39 17.98 12.92
CA GLU A 51 17.86 19.04 13.79
C GLU A 51 18.53 19.07 15.17
N TYR A 52 18.99 17.92 15.66
CA TYR A 52 19.49 17.74 17.02
C TYR A 52 20.82 16.97 17.02
N SER A 53 21.76 17.42 17.86
CA SER A 53 22.96 16.63 18.16
C SER A 53 22.59 15.33 18.89
N ILE A 54 23.30 14.23 18.57
CA ILE A 54 23.15 12.91 19.24
C ILE A 54 23.21 13.05 20.76
N LYS A 55 24.14 13.88 21.28
CA LYS A 55 24.26 14.13 22.73
C LYS A 55 23.00 14.74 23.33
N LYS A 56 22.33 15.65 22.60
CA LYS A 56 21.10 16.32 23.04
C LYS A 56 19.91 15.35 23.02
N LEU A 57 19.81 14.52 21.98
CA LEU A 57 18.79 13.47 21.89
C LEU A 57 18.91 12.47 23.04
N TYR A 58 20.12 11.96 23.29
CA TYR A 58 20.38 11.00 24.36
C TYR A 58 20.05 11.56 25.74
N ARG A 59 20.53 12.78 26.07
CA ARG A 59 20.19 13.45 27.33
C ARG A 59 18.69 13.63 27.50
N LYS A 60 17.98 14.03 26.44
CA LYS A 60 16.54 14.20 26.49
C LYS A 60 15.82 12.88 26.77
N ILE A 61 16.18 11.81 26.07
CA ILE A 61 15.62 10.47 26.26
C ILE A 61 15.76 10.03 27.72
N ILE A 62 16.95 10.20 28.32
CA ILE A 62 17.19 9.85 29.72
C ILE A 62 16.38 10.75 30.67
N ASN A 63 16.36 12.06 30.43
CA ASN A 63 15.60 12.98 31.27
C ASN A 63 14.09 12.69 31.22
N ASP A 64 13.53 12.41 30.04
CA ASP A 64 12.12 12.07 29.89
C ASP A 64 11.80 10.73 30.58
N LEU A 65 12.70 9.74 30.50
CA LEU A 65 12.54 8.44 31.18
C LEU A 65 12.56 8.59 32.71
N THR A 66 13.54 9.33 33.23
CA THR A 66 13.67 9.59 34.67
C THR A 66 12.49 10.38 35.23
N LEU A 67 12.03 11.42 34.52
CA LEU A 67 10.83 12.16 34.87
C LEU A 67 9.59 11.26 34.85
N SER A 68 9.41 10.45 33.80
CA SER A 68 8.26 9.53 33.69
C SER A 68 8.22 8.51 34.83
N TRP A 69 9.38 8.14 35.37
CA TRP A 69 9.50 7.20 36.50
C TRP A 69 9.13 7.81 37.85
N GLN A 70 9.33 9.13 38.02
CA GLN A 70 9.06 9.83 39.28
C GLN A 70 7.57 10.01 39.57
N TYR A 71 6.73 10.14 38.53
CA TYR A 71 5.29 10.36 38.68
C TYR A 71 4.50 9.05 38.55
N ALA A 72 3.76 8.68 39.60
CA ALA A 72 3.02 7.40 39.67
C ALA A 72 2.10 7.13 38.47
N ARG A 73 1.37 8.15 37.98
CA ARG A 73 0.48 8.03 36.82
C ARG A 73 1.22 7.65 35.53
N PHE A 74 2.41 8.23 35.32
CA PHE A 74 3.20 7.98 34.12
C PHE A 74 3.99 6.68 34.24
N LYS A 75 4.37 6.30 35.47
CA LYS A 75 5.00 5.02 35.77
C LYS A 75 4.13 3.83 35.36
N LEU A 76 2.85 3.82 35.69
CA LEU A 76 1.95 2.72 35.30
C LEU A 76 1.85 2.59 33.77
N ILE A 77 1.63 3.71 33.08
CA ILE A 77 1.54 3.72 31.60
C ILE A 77 2.86 3.23 30.99
N LEU A 78 4.00 3.73 31.47
CA LEU A 78 5.32 3.33 30.99
C LEU A 78 5.56 1.83 31.20
N VAL A 79 5.23 1.28 32.37
CA VAL A 79 5.36 -0.16 32.66
C VAL A 79 4.49 -0.99 31.70
N LEU A 80 3.22 -0.61 31.50
CA LEU A 80 2.34 -1.30 30.55
C LEU A 80 2.86 -1.22 29.11
N THR A 81 3.38 -0.07 28.69
CA THR A 81 3.99 0.10 27.36
C THR A 81 5.25 -0.76 27.21
N ILE A 82 6.10 -0.86 28.24
CA ILE A 82 7.29 -1.73 28.22
C ILE A 82 6.88 -3.21 28.13
N ILE A 83 5.88 -3.65 28.91
CA ILE A 83 5.36 -5.03 28.84
C ILE A 83 4.87 -5.31 27.41
N LEU A 84 4.07 -4.42 26.84
CA LEU A 84 3.57 -4.57 25.47
C LEU A 84 4.71 -4.61 24.43
N LEU A 85 5.76 -3.81 24.62
CA LEU A 85 6.95 -3.85 23.78
C LEU A 85 7.67 -5.21 23.87
N ILE A 86 7.88 -5.73 25.08
CA ILE A 86 8.53 -7.03 25.29
C ILE A 86 7.71 -8.14 24.62
N VAL A 87 6.39 -8.16 24.80
CA VAL A 87 5.50 -9.14 24.17
C VAL A 87 5.54 -9.03 22.65
N SER A 88 5.41 -7.81 22.11
CA SER A 88 5.43 -7.57 20.66
C SER A 88 6.77 -7.98 20.03
N PHE A 89 7.88 -7.67 20.70
CA PHE A 89 9.21 -8.05 20.27
C PHE A 89 9.43 -9.57 20.37
N GLY A 90 8.97 -10.21 21.46
CA GLY A 90 9.04 -11.66 21.63
C GLY A 90 8.34 -12.41 20.49
N LEU A 91 7.10 -12.02 20.18
CA LEU A 91 6.34 -12.59 19.05
C LEU A 91 7.04 -12.31 17.71
N PHE A 92 7.56 -11.10 17.51
CA PHE A 92 8.31 -10.76 16.30
C PHE A 92 9.57 -11.61 16.14
N ALA A 93 10.33 -11.80 17.22
CA ALA A 93 11.55 -12.60 17.23
C ALA A 93 11.25 -14.10 17.00
N GLU A 94 10.25 -14.65 17.69
CA GLU A 94 9.76 -16.02 17.48
C GLU A 94 9.40 -16.25 16.01
N ARG A 95 8.66 -15.33 15.39
CA ARG A 95 8.20 -15.53 14.01
C ARG A 95 9.27 -15.23 12.98
N TYR A 96 9.97 -14.11 13.06
CA TYR A 96 10.86 -13.68 11.99
C TYR A 96 12.32 -14.06 12.24
N ALA A 97 12.83 -13.83 13.45
CA ALA A 97 14.23 -14.12 13.75
C ALA A 97 14.48 -15.63 13.77
N GLN A 98 13.62 -16.41 14.41
CA GLN A 98 13.74 -17.88 14.43
C GLN A 98 13.62 -18.47 13.01
N ASN A 99 12.66 -18.01 12.22
CA ASN A 99 12.51 -18.44 10.83
C ASN A 99 13.75 -18.11 10.02
N TYR A 100 14.32 -16.92 10.18
CA TYR A 100 15.54 -16.54 9.48
C TYR A 100 16.74 -17.38 9.91
N ILE A 101 16.92 -17.63 11.21
CA ILE A 101 18.01 -18.46 11.71
C ILE A 101 17.93 -19.89 11.13
N ARG A 102 16.73 -20.50 11.17
CA ARG A 102 16.49 -21.89 10.78
C ARG A 102 16.38 -22.10 9.27
N TYR A 103 15.66 -21.23 8.56
CA TYR A 103 15.32 -21.41 7.14
C TYR A 103 15.99 -20.40 6.20
N LYS A 104 16.77 -19.46 6.74
CA LYS A 104 17.39 -18.33 6.00
C LYS A 104 16.37 -17.45 5.27
N ARG A 105 15.12 -17.46 5.75
CA ARG A 105 14.00 -16.68 5.25
C ARG A 105 13.07 -16.31 6.40
N THR A 106 12.57 -15.08 6.37
CA THR A 106 11.55 -14.53 7.28
C THR A 106 10.21 -15.28 7.19
N THR A 107 9.83 -15.65 5.96
CA THR A 107 8.67 -16.49 5.67
C THR A 107 9.12 -17.76 4.94
N PRO A 108 9.27 -18.91 5.64
CA PRO A 108 9.71 -20.15 5.01
C PRO A 108 8.67 -20.67 4.03
N ALA A 109 9.12 -21.42 3.01
CA ALA A 109 8.20 -22.11 2.11
C ALA A 109 7.46 -23.23 2.87
N CYS A 110 6.20 -23.49 2.50
CA CYS A 110 5.36 -24.48 3.19
C CYS A 110 6.06 -25.84 3.32
N ASN A 111 6.65 -26.33 2.22
CA ASN A 111 7.36 -27.61 2.17
C ASN A 111 8.71 -27.65 2.92
N LYS A 112 9.08 -26.57 3.61
CA LYS A 112 10.20 -26.56 4.56
C LYS A 112 9.73 -26.75 6.00
N VAL A 113 8.44 -26.63 6.26
CA VAL A 113 7.83 -26.70 7.59
C VAL A 113 6.88 -27.89 7.69
N HIS A 114 6.15 -28.18 6.61
CA HIS A 114 5.12 -29.21 6.50
C HIS A 114 5.46 -30.22 5.42
N ALA A 115 4.80 -31.38 5.48
CA ALA A 115 4.86 -32.35 4.40
C ALA A 115 4.19 -31.80 3.13
N GLU A 116 4.64 -32.26 1.95
CA GLU A 116 4.19 -31.69 0.66
C GLU A 116 2.69 -31.89 0.44
N ASP A 117 2.13 -33.02 0.86
CA ASP A 117 0.71 -33.35 0.80
C ASP A 117 -0.15 -32.36 1.63
N GLU A 118 0.28 -32.03 2.86
CA GLU A 118 -0.35 -30.98 3.68
C GLU A 118 -0.33 -29.63 2.94
N CYS A 119 0.81 -29.27 2.36
CA CYS A 119 0.95 -28.03 1.61
C CYS A 119 0.04 -27.99 0.37
N MET A 120 -0.16 -29.11 -0.31
CA MET A 120 -0.99 -29.22 -1.50
C MET A 120 -2.49 -29.09 -1.21
N GLN A 121 -2.91 -29.21 0.05
CA GLN A 121 -4.28 -28.87 0.47
C GLN A 121 -4.53 -27.35 0.36
N HIS A 122 -3.51 -26.51 0.52
CA HIS A 122 -3.63 -25.06 0.41
C HIS A 122 -3.61 -24.59 -1.06
N GLY A 123 -4.74 -24.04 -1.54
CA GLY A 123 -4.93 -23.70 -2.95
C GLY A 123 -3.88 -22.74 -3.55
N ILE A 124 -3.34 -21.80 -2.76
CA ILE A 124 -2.28 -20.88 -3.24
C ILE A 124 -0.97 -21.63 -3.47
N TYR A 125 -0.63 -22.57 -2.58
CA TYR A 125 0.60 -23.35 -2.71
C TYR A 125 0.51 -24.26 -3.93
N ARG A 126 -0.57 -25.04 -4.03
CA ARG A 126 -0.85 -25.92 -5.18
C ARG A 126 -0.76 -25.18 -6.52
N ARG A 127 -1.41 -24.02 -6.64
CA ARG A 127 -1.35 -23.18 -7.84
C ARG A 127 0.07 -22.70 -8.14
N ASN A 128 0.76 -22.15 -7.15
CA ASN A 128 2.09 -21.57 -7.35
C ASN A 128 3.12 -22.65 -7.72
N THR A 129 3.05 -23.83 -7.11
CA THR A 129 3.92 -24.97 -7.41
C THR A 129 3.64 -25.51 -8.81
N GLY A 130 2.37 -25.69 -9.19
CA GLY A 130 1.97 -26.08 -10.54
C GLY A 130 2.50 -25.12 -11.60
N GLN A 131 2.21 -23.81 -11.45
CA GLN A 131 2.69 -22.79 -12.39
C GLN A 131 4.21 -22.77 -12.49
N ARG A 132 4.93 -22.91 -11.37
CA ARG A 132 6.40 -22.92 -11.39
C ARG A 132 6.93 -24.12 -12.18
N LYS A 133 6.31 -25.30 -12.06
CA LYS A 133 6.68 -26.49 -12.84
C LYS A 133 6.48 -26.26 -14.34
N GLU A 134 5.32 -25.75 -14.73
CA GLU A 134 5.02 -25.40 -16.13
C GLU A 134 6.00 -24.37 -16.69
N TYR A 135 6.30 -23.33 -15.91
CA TYR A 135 7.22 -22.28 -16.33
C TYR A 135 8.66 -22.79 -16.49
N LEU A 136 9.11 -23.70 -15.62
CA LEU A 136 10.42 -24.33 -15.75
C LEU A 136 10.50 -25.25 -16.98
N ALA A 137 9.44 -26.01 -17.27
CA ALA A 137 9.38 -26.81 -18.50
C ALA A 137 9.50 -25.92 -19.75
N LEU A 138 8.72 -24.83 -19.80
CA LEU A 138 8.81 -23.85 -20.88
C LEU A 138 10.24 -23.32 -21.10
N LEU A 139 10.96 -22.99 -20.01
CA LEU A 139 12.33 -22.48 -20.11
C LEU A 139 13.32 -23.55 -20.57
N ASN A 140 13.17 -24.79 -20.12
CA ASN A 140 14.02 -25.91 -20.52
C ASN A 140 13.87 -26.24 -22.00
N ASP A 141 12.67 -26.03 -22.56
CA ASP A 141 12.38 -26.23 -23.98
C ASP A 141 12.82 -25.04 -24.86
N GLY A 142 13.59 -24.08 -24.30
CA GLY A 142 14.06 -22.89 -25.01
C GLY A 142 13.01 -21.77 -25.14
N GLY A 143 11.86 -21.92 -24.49
CA GLY A 143 10.83 -20.92 -24.41
C GLY A 143 11.26 -19.68 -23.62
N ARG A 144 10.48 -18.60 -23.76
CA ARG A 144 10.76 -17.30 -23.13
C ARG A 144 9.56 -16.83 -22.30
N PRO A 145 9.77 -15.99 -21.27
CA PRO A 145 8.67 -15.37 -20.54
C PRO A 145 7.70 -14.67 -21.51
N SER A 146 6.40 -14.81 -21.25
CA SER A 146 5.35 -14.30 -22.15
C SER A 146 5.28 -12.77 -22.23
N MET A 147 5.87 -12.06 -21.27
CA MET A 147 5.90 -10.60 -21.22
C MET A 147 7.30 -10.04 -20.97
N ASN A 148 7.65 -8.99 -21.70
CA ASN A 148 8.78 -8.11 -21.37
C ASN A 148 8.44 -7.14 -20.21
N PHE A 149 9.42 -6.32 -19.79
CA PHE A 149 9.23 -5.37 -18.68
C PHE A 149 8.11 -4.35 -18.96
N LEU A 150 8.01 -3.84 -20.19
CA LEU A 150 7.01 -2.85 -20.57
C LEU A 150 5.60 -3.45 -20.60
N GLU A 151 5.46 -4.66 -21.14
CA GLU A 151 4.22 -5.42 -21.15
C GLU A 151 3.75 -5.75 -19.74
N PHE A 152 4.66 -6.23 -18.87
CA PHE A 152 4.36 -6.42 -17.47
C PHE A 152 3.90 -5.12 -16.81
N THR A 153 4.56 -3.99 -17.09
CA THR A 153 4.19 -2.69 -16.51
C THR A 153 2.77 -2.29 -16.91
N ARG A 154 2.37 -2.49 -18.18
CA ARG A 154 0.99 -2.24 -18.63
C ARG A 154 -0.01 -3.14 -17.93
N VAL A 155 0.29 -4.43 -17.81
CA VAL A 155 -0.55 -5.40 -17.10
C VAL A 155 -0.67 -5.06 -15.62
N TRP A 156 0.44 -4.67 -14.98
CA TRP A 156 0.47 -4.28 -13.57
C TRP A 156 -0.37 -3.04 -13.31
N LEU A 157 -0.20 -1.97 -14.11
CA LEU A 157 -0.98 -0.74 -13.97
C LEU A 157 -2.48 -1.03 -14.12
N ARG A 158 -2.86 -1.81 -15.13
CA ARG A 158 -4.25 -2.22 -15.35
C ARG A 158 -4.78 -3.03 -14.17
N ALA A 159 -4.06 -4.05 -13.74
CA ALA A 159 -4.48 -4.94 -12.66
C ALA A 159 -4.57 -4.21 -11.30
N VAL A 160 -3.65 -3.30 -11.00
CA VAL A 160 -3.71 -2.44 -9.82
C VAL A 160 -4.96 -1.56 -9.87
N TYR A 161 -5.23 -0.89 -10.99
CA TYR A 161 -6.40 -0.03 -11.13
C TYR A 161 -7.71 -0.82 -10.97
N ASP A 162 -7.88 -1.88 -11.78
CA ASP A 162 -9.10 -2.70 -11.77
C ASP A 162 -9.34 -3.32 -10.37
N ARG A 163 -8.27 -3.76 -9.68
CA ARG A 163 -8.38 -4.38 -8.35
C ARG A 163 -8.33 -3.40 -7.18
N THR A 164 -8.17 -2.09 -7.42
CA THR A 164 -8.31 -1.05 -6.38
C THR A 164 -9.77 -0.59 -6.32
N TYR A 165 -10.35 -0.26 -7.47
CA TYR A 165 -11.65 0.43 -7.53
C TYR A 165 -12.82 -0.49 -7.90
N SER A 166 -12.56 -1.64 -8.54
CA SER A 166 -13.61 -2.59 -8.95
C SER A 166 -13.67 -3.85 -8.08
N TYR A 167 -13.04 -3.84 -6.90
CA TYR A 167 -12.91 -5.02 -6.05
C TYR A 167 -14.16 -5.25 -5.18
N ARG A 168 -14.86 -6.37 -5.42
CA ARG A 168 -15.89 -6.94 -4.54
C ARG A 168 -15.55 -8.41 -4.22
N GLY A 169 -14.62 -8.64 -3.30
CA GLY A 169 -14.21 -10.00 -2.92
C GLY A 169 -13.51 -10.75 -4.07
N MET A 170 -14.06 -11.86 -4.55
CA MET A 170 -13.46 -12.61 -5.68
C MET A 170 -13.82 -12.06 -7.06
N ASN A 171 -14.84 -11.20 -7.16
CA ASN A 171 -15.33 -10.69 -8.43
C ASN A 171 -14.82 -9.27 -8.69
N THR A 172 -14.16 -9.08 -9.83
CA THR A 172 -13.80 -7.76 -10.36
C THR A 172 -14.81 -7.35 -11.40
N ILE A 173 -15.44 -6.19 -11.23
CA ILE A 173 -16.33 -5.66 -12.25
C ILE A 173 -15.51 -5.20 -13.45
N ASN A 174 -15.84 -5.72 -14.63
CA ASN A 174 -15.22 -5.30 -15.87
C ASN A 174 -15.78 -3.93 -16.30
N LEU A 175 -15.02 -2.87 -16.01
CA LEU A 175 -15.33 -1.54 -16.53
C LEU A 175 -15.29 -1.55 -18.06
N SER A 176 -16.23 -0.84 -18.70
CA SER A 176 -16.22 -0.69 -20.15
C SER A 176 -14.95 0.04 -20.60
N LEU A 177 -14.52 -0.22 -21.84
CA LEU A 177 -13.31 0.38 -22.40
C LEU A 177 -13.38 1.91 -22.34
N SER A 178 -14.53 2.50 -22.65
CA SER A 178 -14.75 3.96 -22.62
C SER A 178 -14.50 4.56 -21.23
N VAL A 179 -15.02 3.92 -20.17
CA VAL A 179 -14.81 4.38 -18.79
C VAL A 179 -13.34 4.33 -18.41
N ARG A 180 -12.64 3.26 -18.80
CA ARG A 180 -11.19 3.11 -18.57
C ARG A 180 -10.40 4.20 -19.28
N VAL A 181 -10.68 4.45 -20.56
CA VAL A 181 -10.00 5.47 -21.36
C VAL A 181 -10.22 6.87 -20.75
N ILE A 182 -11.47 7.23 -20.46
CA ILE A 182 -11.81 8.53 -19.85
C ILE A 182 -11.08 8.69 -18.51
N THR A 183 -11.12 7.66 -17.65
CA THR A 183 -10.49 7.74 -16.32
C THR A 183 -8.97 7.89 -16.42
N VAL A 184 -8.32 7.16 -17.35
CA VAL A 184 -6.88 7.28 -17.59
C VAL A 184 -6.52 8.67 -18.10
N LEU A 185 -7.25 9.19 -19.10
CA LEU A 185 -6.99 10.53 -19.66
C LEU A 185 -7.18 11.62 -18.60
N CYS A 186 -8.30 11.61 -17.88
CA CYS A 186 -8.54 12.56 -16.79
C CYS A 186 -7.49 12.43 -15.68
N GLY A 187 -7.12 11.20 -15.31
CA GLY A 187 -6.09 10.92 -14.32
C GLY A 187 -4.72 11.49 -14.72
N ILE A 188 -4.31 11.33 -15.98
CA ILE A 188 -3.06 11.91 -16.51
C ILE A 188 -3.11 13.43 -16.45
N ILE A 189 -4.22 14.05 -16.88
CA ILE A 189 -4.38 15.51 -16.86
C ILE A 189 -4.29 16.04 -15.43
N VAL A 190 -5.04 15.45 -14.49
CA VAL A 190 -5.00 15.81 -13.06
C VAL A 190 -3.59 15.65 -12.50
N LEU A 191 -2.90 14.57 -12.83
CA LEU A 191 -1.54 14.31 -12.37
C LEU A 191 -0.56 15.37 -12.91
N ILE A 192 -0.65 15.76 -14.19
CA ILE A 192 0.18 16.82 -14.78
C ILE A 192 -0.02 18.14 -14.03
N TYR A 193 -1.27 18.55 -13.78
CA TYR A 193 -1.56 19.77 -13.03
C TYR A 193 -1.06 19.71 -11.58
N ALA A 194 -1.19 18.54 -10.94
CA ALA A 194 -0.70 18.34 -9.58
C ALA A 194 0.85 18.41 -9.52
N VAL A 195 1.55 17.66 -10.37
CA VAL A 195 3.01 17.64 -10.43
C VAL A 195 3.56 19.03 -10.71
N ARG A 196 2.98 19.76 -11.69
CA ARG A 196 3.35 21.15 -11.95
C ARG A 196 3.21 22.03 -10.70
N GLY A 197 2.10 21.91 -9.97
CA GLY A 197 1.88 22.67 -8.75
C GLY A 197 2.86 22.33 -7.61
N LEU A 198 3.29 21.05 -7.51
CA LEU A 198 4.31 20.60 -6.58
C LEU A 198 5.72 21.07 -6.95
N LEU A 199 6.06 21.15 -8.24
CA LEU A 199 7.36 21.64 -8.71
C LEU A 199 7.51 23.16 -8.50
N VAL A 200 6.41 23.89 -8.62
CA VAL A 200 6.39 25.37 -8.53
C VAL A 200 6.36 25.89 -7.09
N ASN A 201 6.06 25.05 -6.11
CA ASN A 201 6.02 25.44 -4.69
C ASN A 201 6.97 24.57 -3.86
N LYS A 202 7.70 25.20 -2.95
CA LYS A 202 8.59 24.48 -2.04
C LYS A 202 7.75 23.64 -1.08
N ILE A 203 7.82 22.32 -1.22
CA ILE A 203 7.29 21.41 -0.21
C ILE A 203 8.19 21.37 1.02
N ASN A 204 7.58 21.30 2.20
CA ASN A 204 8.31 21.26 3.47
C ASN A 204 9.00 19.89 3.67
N LEU A 205 9.87 19.79 4.68
CA LEU A 205 10.67 18.58 4.90
C LEU A 205 9.80 17.34 5.20
N LEU A 206 8.72 17.50 5.95
CA LEU A 206 7.73 16.44 6.23
C LEU A 206 7.07 15.93 4.94
N GLN A 207 6.63 16.85 4.09
CA GLN A 207 6.03 16.55 2.79
C GLN A 207 7.05 15.82 1.90
N LYS A 208 8.32 16.22 1.90
CA LYS A 208 9.37 15.47 1.18
C LYS A 208 9.49 14.04 1.70
N ALA A 209 9.54 13.84 3.03
CA ALA A 209 9.61 12.51 3.62
C ALA A 209 8.39 11.64 3.27
N LEU A 210 7.17 12.18 3.38
CA LEU A 210 5.94 11.48 3.00
C LEU A 210 5.90 11.14 1.50
N LEU A 211 6.36 12.04 0.64
CA LEU A 211 6.45 11.80 -0.80
C LEU A 211 7.44 10.67 -1.11
N ILE A 212 8.62 10.68 -0.47
CA ILE A 212 9.62 9.61 -0.59
C ILE A 212 9.03 8.28 -0.14
N ILE A 213 8.40 8.21 1.04
CA ILE A 213 7.75 6.98 1.54
C ILE A 213 6.72 6.46 0.53
N THR A 214 5.89 7.35 0.01
CA THR A 214 4.82 7.00 -0.94
C THR A 214 5.41 6.41 -2.23
N ILE A 215 6.37 7.10 -2.85
CA ILE A 215 7.00 6.67 -4.10
C ILE A 215 7.78 5.38 -3.90
N SER A 216 8.63 5.32 -2.87
CA SER A 216 9.44 4.14 -2.56
C SER A 216 8.56 2.92 -2.32
N TYR A 217 7.45 3.05 -1.61
CA TYR A 217 6.53 1.95 -1.39
C TYR A 217 5.86 1.45 -2.68
N VAL A 218 5.38 2.35 -3.54
CA VAL A 218 4.82 1.96 -4.85
C VAL A 218 5.85 1.22 -5.68
N ILE A 219 7.10 1.70 -5.70
CA ILE A 219 8.22 1.03 -6.39
C ILE A 219 8.48 -0.35 -5.79
N LEU A 220 8.53 -0.47 -4.47
CA LEU A 220 8.76 -1.77 -3.80
C LEU A 220 7.66 -2.77 -4.14
N VAL A 221 6.38 -2.37 -4.13
CA VAL A 221 5.26 -3.24 -4.52
C VAL A 221 5.35 -3.62 -5.99
N PHE A 222 5.72 -2.69 -6.87
CA PHE A 222 5.94 -2.98 -8.29
C PHE A 222 7.07 -3.99 -8.49
N MET A 223 8.24 -3.75 -7.90
CA MET A 223 9.43 -4.60 -8.03
C MET A 223 9.18 -5.98 -7.42
N TYR A 224 8.47 -6.07 -6.29
CA TYR A 224 8.04 -7.34 -5.71
C TYR A 224 7.16 -8.12 -6.69
N ASN A 225 6.11 -7.51 -7.24
CA ASN A 225 5.24 -8.18 -8.20
C ASN A 225 5.98 -8.58 -9.48
N TYR A 226 6.92 -7.75 -9.96
CA TYR A 226 7.73 -8.06 -11.12
C TYR A 226 8.66 -9.24 -10.85
N ASN A 227 9.29 -9.29 -9.69
CA ASN A 227 10.13 -10.42 -9.28
C ASN A 227 9.31 -11.72 -9.18
N ILE A 228 8.08 -11.65 -8.63
CA ILE A 228 7.14 -12.78 -8.61
C ILE A 228 6.81 -13.25 -10.03
N TYR A 229 6.54 -12.32 -10.96
CA TYR A 229 6.33 -12.68 -12.37
C TYR A 229 7.56 -13.34 -12.99
N ARG A 230 8.76 -12.80 -12.77
CA ARG A 230 10.02 -13.39 -13.26
C ARG A 230 10.27 -14.78 -12.68
N TYR A 231 9.78 -15.04 -11.47
CA TYR A 231 9.92 -16.35 -10.83
C TYR A 231 8.85 -17.35 -11.27
N TYR A 232 7.59 -16.95 -11.42
CA TYR A 232 6.49 -17.89 -11.74
C TYR A 232 6.11 -17.92 -13.23
N GLY A 233 6.58 -16.98 -14.05
CA GLY A 233 6.15 -16.83 -15.44
C GLY A 233 4.75 -16.25 -15.61
N TYR A 234 4.07 -15.92 -14.51
CA TYR A 234 2.69 -15.43 -14.50
C TYR A 234 2.53 -14.26 -13.51
N PRO A 235 1.77 -13.20 -13.85
CA PRO A 235 1.58 -12.01 -13.01
C PRO A 235 0.61 -12.27 -11.84
N PHE A 236 0.95 -13.21 -10.95
CA PHE A 236 0.15 -13.52 -9.78
C PHE A 236 0.08 -12.37 -8.78
N ALA A 237 -0.99 -12.39 -7.99
CA ALA A 237 -1.12 -11.59 -6.78
C ALA A 237 -1.00 -10.06 -6.94
N ILE A 238 -1.04 -9.51 -8.16
CA ILE A 238 -1.09 -8.05 -8.36
C ILE A 238 -2.43 -7.53 -7.84
N GLN A 239 -2.46 -6.86 -6.70
CA GLN A 239 -3.72 -6.40 -6.12
C GLN A 239 -3.63 -4.93 -5.76
N GLY A 240 -4.68 -4.18 -6.13
CA GLY A 240 -4.81 -2.76 -5.81
C GLY A 240 -4.70 -2.46 -4.32
N ARG A 241 -5.24 -3.36 -3.48
CA ARG A 241 -5.20 -3.23 -2.01
C ARG A 241 -3.80 -3.10 -1.42
N TYR A 242 -2.76 -3.54 -2.14
CA TYR A 242 -1.39 -3.38 -1.66
C TYR A 242 -0.97 -1.92 -1.61
N LEU A 243 -1.61 -1.03 -2.37
CA LEU A 243 -1.32 0.41 -2.36
C LEU A 243 -2.14 1.19 -1.33
N LEU A 244 -3.17 0.60 -0.71
CA LEU A 244 -4.03 1.29 0.28
C LEU A 244 -3.26 1.99 1.41
N PRO A 245 -2.14 1.46 1.95
CA PRO A 245 -1.39 2.15 2.99
C PRO A 245 -0.82 3.51 2.57
N VAL A 246 -0.58 3.74 1.27
CA VAL A 246 0.02 4.98 0.76
C VAL A 246 -0.89 5.80 -0.14
N LEU A 247 -2.04 5.25 -0.55
CA LEU A 247 -3.01 5.96 -1.38
C LEU A 247 -3.49 7.28 -0.75
N PRO A 248 -3.77 7.39 0.57
CA PRO A 248 -4.12 8.67 1.18
C PRO A 248 -3.03 9.74 1.00
N PHE A 249 -1.75 9.36 1.08
CA PHE A 249 -0.64 10.28 0.86
C PHE A 249 -0.52 10.67 -0.61
N ALA A 250 -0.70 9.73 -1.53
CA ALA A 250 -0.75 10.03 -2.96
C ALA A 250 -1.87 11.05 -3.27
N TYR A 251 -3.09 10.84 -2.74
CA TYR A 251 -4.19 11.80 -2.90
C TYR A 251 -3.88 13.15 -2.25
N TYR A 252 -3.27 13.15 -1.07
CA TYR A 252 -2.81 14.38 -0.43
C TYR A 252 -1.88 15.19 -1.35
N PHE A 253 -0.89 14.56 -1.99
CA PHE A 253 0.01 15.25 -2.92
C PHE A 253 -0.69 15.71 -4.20
N VAL A 254 -1.65 14.94 -4.70
CA VAL A 254 -2.48 15.37 -5.83
C VAL A 254 -3.24 16.65 -5.47
N VAL A 255 -3.98 16.64 -4.36
CA VAL A 255 -4.75 17.81 -3.90
C VAL A 255 -3.85 18.99 -3.59
N LEU A 256 -2.74 18.77 -2.88
CA LEU A 256 -1.76 19.81 -2.57
C LEU A 256 -1.22 20.46 -3.85
N GLY A 257 -0.85 19.65 -4.84
CA GLY A 257 -0.39 20.13 -6.15
C GLY A 257 -1.45 20.95 -6.87
N LEU A 258 -2.70 20.49 -6.89
CA LEU A 258 -3.81 21.23 -7.52
C LEU A 258 -4.07 22.57 -6.82
N VAL A 259 -4.12 22.61 -5.49
CA VAL A 259 -4.29 23.86 -4.71
C VAL A 259 -3.16 24.83 -4.99
N ASN A 260 -1.93 24.34 -4.93
CA ASN A 260 -0.72 25.10 -5.23
C ASN A 260 -0.73 25.72 -6.65
N ASN A 261 -1.29 24.99 -7.62
CA ASN A 261 -1.41 25.45 -8.99
C ASN A 261 -2.56 26.46 -9.13
N TYR A 262 -3.70 26.22 -8.47
CA TYR A 262 -4.90 27.07 -8.50
C TYR A 262 -4.62 28.53 -8.15
N HIS A 263 -3.74 28.77 -7.18
CA HIS A 263 -3.38 30.13 -6.76
C HIS A 263 -2.50 30.87 -7.77
N LYS A 264 -1.81 30.17 -8.69
CA LYS A 264 -0.81 30.75 -9.60
C LYS A 264 -1.27 30.84 -11.07
N ILE A 265 -2.35 30.15 -11.44
CA ILE A 265 -2.84 30.14 -12.82
C ILE A 265 -3.77 31.32 -13.14
N THR A 266 -3.80 31.70 -14.42
CA THR A 266 -4.69 32.75 -14.96
C THR A 266 -6.17 32.37 -14.79
N LYS A 267 -7.08 33.36 -14.79
CA LYS A 267 -8.53 33.12 -14.64
C LYS A 267 -9.08 32.11 -15.67
N ALA A 268 -8.62 32.17 -16.92
CA ALA A 268 -9.00 31.24 -17.98
C ALA A 268 -8.60 29.78 -17.64
N ASN A 269 -7.35 29.59 -17.21
CA ASN A 269 -6.84 28.27 -16.83
C ASN A 269 -7.52 27.71 -15.56
N LYS A 270 -7.95 28.57 -14.62
CA LYS A 270 -8.76 28.16 -13.46
C LYS A 270 -10.07 27.52 -13.89
N LYS A 271 -10.78 28.17 -14.84
CA LYS A 271 -12.04 27.64 -15.37
C LYS A 271 -11.81 26.27 -16.01
N THR A 272 -10.79 26.12 -16.84
CA THR A 272 -10.43 24.83 -17.45
C THR A 272 -10.13 23.76 -16.40
N MET A 273 -9.33 24.08 -15.38
CA MET A 273 -9.00 23.14 -14.30
C MET A 273 -10.26 22.70 -13.51
N ILE A 274 -11.15 23.64 -13.17
CA ILE A 274 -12.40 23.33 -12.47
C ILE A 274 -13.31 22.45 -13.33
N VAL A 275 -13.47 22.77 -14.61
CA VAL A 275 -14.28 21.96 -15.54
C VAL A 275 -13.72 20.53 -15.64
N LEU A 276 -12.40 20.37 -15.77
CA LEU A 276 -11.75 19.06 -15.81
C LEU A 276 -11.96 18.27 -14.51
N LEU A 277 -11.85 18.93 -13.35
CA LEU A 277 -12.10 18.30 -12.05
C LEU A 277 -13.57 17.91 -11.88
N LEU A 278 -14.51 18.73 -12.35
CA LEU A 278 -15.94 18.40 -12.33
C LEU A 278 -16.25 17.23 -13.25
N ILE A 279 -15.71 17.21 -14.48
CA ILE A 279 -15.85 16.07 -15.40
C ILE A 279 -15.30 14.80 -14.76
N PHE A 280 -14.11 14.88 -14.14
CA PHE A 280 -13.52 13.75 -13.44
C PHE A 280 -14.39 13.27 -12.28
N LEU A 281 -14.85 14.19 -11.41
CA LEU A 281 -15.71 13.86 -10.28
C LEU A 281 -17.02 13.22 -10.73
N VAL A 282 -17.69 13.80 -11.73
CA VAL A 282 -18.92 13.25 -12.29
C VAL A 282 -18.66 11.88 -12.89
N THR A 283 -17.56 11.69 -13.64
CA THR A 283 -17.18 10.39 -14.21
C THR A 283 -16.98 9.35 -13.11
N VAL A 284 -16.24 9.68 -12.05
CA VAL A 284 -15.98 8.77 -10.93
C VAL A 284 -17.28 8.42 -10.20
N VAL A 285 -18.11 9.42 -9.87
CA VAL A 285 -19.37 9.21 -9.15
C VAL A 285 -20.38 8.43 -10.01
N THR A 286 -20.51 8.75 -11.29
CA THR A 286 -21.54 8.14 -12.15
C THR A 286 -21.13 6.80 -12.75
N LEU A 287 -19.85 6.51 -12.91
CA LEU A 287 -19.38 5.30 -13.59
C LEU A 287 -18.67 4.31 -12.66
N ILE A 288 -18.12 4.79 -11.54
CA ILE A 288 -17.29 3.99 -10.62
C ILE A 288 -17.95 3.84 -9.24
N SER A 289 -18.93 4.69 -8.88
CA SER A 289 -19.55 4.57 -7.57
C SER A 289 -20.20 3.19 -7.38
N PRO A 290 -20.13 2.63 -6.16
CA PRO A 290 -20.78 1.36 -5.85
C PRO A 290 -22.28 1.38 -6.18
N MET A 291 -22.93 2.55 -6.10
CA MET A 291 -24.35 2.74 -6.43
C MET A 291 -24.61 2.68 -7.93
N ALA A 292 -23.80 3.38 -8.75
CA ALA A 292 -23.93 3.29 -10.20
C ALA A 292 -23.68 1.87 -10.72
N LEU A 293 -22.69 1.20 -10.14
CA LEU A 293 -22.38 -0.19 -10.45
C LEU A 293 -23.49 -1.15 -9.97
N TYR A 294 -24.05 -0.93 -8.78
CA TYR A 294 -25.17 -1.70 -8.26
C TYR A 294 -26.43 -1.52 -9.11
N ALA A 295 -26.77 -0.30 -9.53
CA ALA A 295 -27.89 -0.04 -10.40
C ALA A 295 -27.76 -0.78 -11.75
N ARG A 296 -26.54 -0.86 -12.30
CA ARG A 296 -26.27 -1.51 -13.58
C ARG A 296 -26.25 -3.04 -13.51
N GLU A 297 -25.56 -3.61 -12.52
CA GLU A 297 -25.35 -5.07 -12.41
C GLU A 297 -26.39 -5.76 -11.51
N GLY A 298 -26.93 -5.07 -10.51
CA GLY A 298 -28.02 -5.60 -9.66
C GLY A 298 -29.26 -5.95 -10.48
N TYR A 299 -29.54 -5.17 -11.53
CA TYR A 299 -30.60 -5.48 -12.48
C TYR A 299 -30.35 -6.78 -13.27
N ARG A 300 -29.08 -7.08 -13.63
CA ARG A 300 -28.70 -8.32 -14.33
C ARG A 300 -28.79 -9.54 -13.44
N LEU A 301 -28.35 -9.43 -12.19
CA LEU A 301 -28.44 -10.52 -11.21
C LEU A 301 -29.91 -10.87 -10.91
N ASN A 302 -30.78 -9.87 -10.72
CA ASN A 302 -32.21 -10.12 -10.57
C ASN A 302 -32.80 -10.84 -11.78
N LYS A 303 -32.42 -10.44 -13.01
CA LYS A 303 -32.92 -11.07 -14.23
C LYS A 303 -32.45 -12.53 -14.38
N GLN A 304 -31.21 -12.85 -13.99
CA GLN A 304 -30.71 -14.22 -14.00
C GLN A 304 -31.39 -15.09 -12.94
N VAL A 305 -31.60 -14.56 -11.73
CA VAL A 305 -32.31 -15.28 -10.67
C VAL A 305 -33.76 -15.55 -11.07
N ILE A 306 -34.46 -14.54 -11.62
CA ILE A 306 -35.84 -14.68 -12.11
C ILE A 306 -35.92 -15.74 -13.21
N ASN A 307 -35.00 -15.72 -14.18
CA ASN A 307 -34.98 -16.72 -15.26
C ASN A 307 -34.62 -18.13 -14.77
N HIS A 308 -33.74 -18.24 -13.77
CA HIS A 308 -33.44 -19.55 -13.17
C HIS A 308 -34.63 -20.09 -12.37
N SER A 309 -35.33 -19.24 -11.62
CA SER A 309 -36.55 -19.62 -10.90
C SER A 309 -37.71 -19.96 -11.85
N ALA A 310 -37.88 -19.21 -12.95
CA ALA A 310 -38.92 -19.49 -13.93
C ALA A 310 -38.71 -20.84 -14.63
N ASN A 311 -37.46 -21.20 -14.94
CA ASN A 311 -37.13 -22.48 -15.55
C ASN A 311 -37.22 -23.66 -14.56
N SER A 312 -37.07 -23.44 -13.25
CA SER A 312 -37.26 -24.48 -12.24
C SER A 312 -38.73 -24.74 -11.86
N PHE A 313 -39.67 -23.92 -12.34
CA PHE A 313 -41.12 -24.14 -12.15
C PHE A 313 -41.79 -24.80 -13.37
N VAL A 314 -41.07 -25.02 -14.46
CA VAL A 314 -41.57 -25.62 -15.72
C VAL A 314 -41.01 -27.05 -15.93
N ALA A 315 -40.30 -27.59 -14.95
CA ALA A 315 -39.83 -28.97 -14.89
C ALA A 315 -40.47 -29.69 -13.70
#